data_AF-A0A1Y9H2L1-F1
#
_entry.id   AF-A0A1Y9H2L1-F1
#
_cell.length_a   1.000
_cell.length_b   1.000
_cell.length_c   1.000
_cell.angle_alpha   90.00
_cell.angle_beta   90.00
_cell.angle_gamma   90.00
#
_symmetry.space_group_name_H-M   'P 1'
#
loop_
_entity.id
_entity.type
_entity.pdbx_description
1 polymer ?
#
loop_
_entity_poly.entity_id
_entity_poly.type
_entity_poly.pdbx_seq_one_letter_code
_entity_poly.pdbx_strand_id
1 'polypeptide(L)'
;MLKRLFLSVGLVYCLISLGQAREESTVEECEKNIPDSLKHRVCELRKYTPVVGDDMDKHMQCVLEVVGFVTDSGEVKVNDLLSLLQKVDSNVDHAANINKCVTDASSEVSAKKANTFYTCFLGTSSSPAFKNAVDYNELLKAGKMQSSEPFEENRVAALIKEIDDGLCS
;
A
#
# COMPACT_ATOMS: atom_id res chain seq x y z
N MET A 1 37.04 14.63 31.05
CA MET A 1 36.68 14.87 29.63
C MET A 1 36.00 13.69 28.94
N LEU A 2 35.91 12.50 29.55
CA LEU A 2 35.33 11.30 28.91
C LEU A 2 33.78 11.25 28.90
N LYS A 3 33.11 11.98 29.82
CA LYS A 3 31.63 11.97 29.93
C LYS A 3 30.89 12.77 28.84
N ARG A 4 31.57 13.70 28.14
CA ARG A 4 30.93 14.50 27.09
C ARG A 4 30.88 13.79 25.73
N LEU A 5 31.80 12.86 25.46
CA LEU A 5 31.84 12.12 24.20
C LEU A 5 30.67 11.12 24.06
N PHE A 6 30.25 10.47 25.16
CA PHE A 6 29.16 9.49 25.10
C PHE A 6 27.79 10.11 24.85
N LEU A 7 27.57 11.35 25.29
CA LEU A 7 26.33 12.09 25.04
C LEU A 7 26.22 12.52 23.56
N SER A 8 27.35 12.86 22.93
CA SER A 8 27.37 13.27 21.53
C SER A 8 27.16 12.11 20.55
N VAL A 9 27.65 10.90 20.87
CA VAL A 9 27.46 9.72 20.01
C VAL A 9 26.03 9.16 20.13
N GLY A 10 25.42 9.20 21.32
CA GLY A 10 24.02 8.79 21.52
C GLY A 10 23.01 9.70 20.80
N LEU A 11 23.28 11.01 20.74
CA LEU A 11 22.42 11.98 20.04
C LEU A 11 22.47 11.85 18.51
N VAL A 12 23.61 11.42 17.94
CA VAL A 12 23.72 11.20 16.49
C VAL A 12 23.05 9.90 16.06
N TYR A 13 23.05 8.86 16.91
CA TYR A 13 22.37 7.59 16.60
C TYR A 13 20.84 7.69 16.70
N CYS A 14 20.30 8.55 17.58
CA CYS A 14 18.85 8.81 17.65
C CYS A 14 18.30 9.64 16.49
N LEU A 15 19.15 10.29 15.69
CA LEU A 15 18.71 11.06 14.52
C LEU A 15 18.62 10.23 13.24
N ILE A 16 19.22 9.02 13.22
CA ILE A 16 19.14 8.10 12.07
C ILE A 16 17.86 7.24 12.13
N SER A 17 17.17 7.21 13.27
CA SER A 17 15.88 6.51 13.42
C SER A 17 14.66 7.31 12.93
N LEU A 18 14.84 8.53 12.44
CA LEU A 18 13.75 9.38 11.93
C LEU A 18 13.79 9.38 10.41
N GLY A 19 13.18 8.34 9.81
CA GLY A 19 13.05 8.19 8.36
C GLY A 19 14.01 7.15 7.78
N GLN A 20 13.90 5.90 8.25
CA GLN A 20 14.28 4.81 7.35
C GLN A 20 13.25 4.80 6.23
N ALA A 21 13.63 5.33 5.06
CA ALA A 21 12.91 5.02 3.84
C ALA A 21 12.77 3.50 3.77
N ARG A 22 11.55 3.01 3.53
CA ARG A 22 11.32 1.57 3.39
C ARG A 22 12.23 1.00 2.30
N GLU A 23 12.81 -0.17 2.56
CA GLU A 23 13.67 -0.84 1.59
C GLU A 23 12.85 -1.59 0.53
N GLU A 24 11.60 -1.93 0.85
CA GLU A 24 10.71 -2.68 -0.03
C GLU A 24 10.32 -1.85 -1.27
N SER A 25 10.50 -2.46 -2.42
CA SER A 25 10.25 -1.90 -3.75
C SER A 25 9.12 -2.62 -4.50
N THR A 26 8.71 -3.80 -4.01
CA THR A 26 7.62 -4.63 -4.56
C THR A 26 6.66 -5.12 -3.46
N VAL A 27 5.44 -5.49 -3.84
CA VAL A 27 4.45 -6.07 -2.91
C VAL A 27 4.93 -7.42 -2.38
N GLU A 28 5.63 -8.21 -3.22
CA GLU A 28 6.26 -9.47 -2.80
C GLU A 28 7.26 -9.24 -1.66
N GLU A 29 8.06 -8.17 -1.68
CA GLU A 29 8.97 -7.83 -0.60
C GLU A 29 8.23 -7.42 0.68
N CYS A 30 7.11 -6.69 0.56
CA CYS A 30 6.23 -6.38 1.68
C CYS A 30 5.63 -7.64 2.32
N GLU A 31 5.23 -8.63 1.51
CA GLU A 31 4.65 -9.89 1.97
C GLU A 31 5.70 -10.84 2.54
N LYS A 32 6.91 -10.88 1.98
CA LYS A 32 8.04 -11.66 2.51
C LYS A 32 8.45 -11.19 3.91
N ASN A 33 8.33 -9.89 4.16
CA ASN A 33 8.64 -9.25 5.44
C ASN A 33 7.40 -9.01 6.31
N ILE A 34 6.26 -9.65 5.99
CA ILE A 34 5.02 -9.47 6.73
C ILE A 34 5.17 -9.94 8.20
N PRO A 35 4.54 -9.25 9.17
CA PRO A 35 4.55 -9.70 10.56
C PRO A 35 4.08 -11.13 10.74
N ASP A 36 4.67 -11.86 11.71
CA ASP A 36 4.39 -13.28 11.98
C ASP A 36 2.90 -13.58 12.17
N SER A 37 2.15 -12.66 12.77
CA SER A 37 0.70 -12.78 13.00
C SER A 37 -0.11 -12.87 11.71
N LEU A 38 0.44 -12.41 10.59
CA LEU A 38 -0.21 -12.36 9.28
C LEU A 38 0.38 -13.34 8.26
N LYS A 39 1.53 -13.98 8.55
CA LYS A 39 2.21 -14.89 7.61
C LYS A 39 1.33 -16.01 7.06
N HIS A 40 0.47 -16.59 7.91
CA HIS A 40 -0.45 -17.65 7.49
C HIS A 40 -1.74 -17.14 6.84
N ARG A 41 -1.88 -15.82 6.70
CA ARG A 41 -3.08 -15.15 6.17
C ARG A 41 -2.83 -14.43 4.85
N VAL A 42 -1.62 -14.46 4.29
CA VAL A 42 -1.29 -13.76 3.02
C VAL A 42 -2.34 -14.02 1.93
N CYS A 43 -2.77 -15.27 1.75
CA CYS A 43 -3.79 -15.63 0.77
C CYS A 43 -5.21 -15.10 1.05
N GLU A 44 -5.52 -14.80 2.32
CA GLU A 44 -6.74 -14.10 2.70
C GLU A 44 -6.61 -12.60 2.40
N LEU A 45 -5.43 -12.03 2.68
CA LEU A 45 -5.14 -10.60 2.47
C LEU A 45 -5.15 -10.24 0.99
N ARG A 46 -4.56 -11.07 0.12
CA ARG A 46 -4.57 -10.90 -1.34
C ARG A 46 -5.98 -10.97 -1.96
N LYS A 47 -6.99 -11.42 -1.21
CA LYS A 47 -8.41 -11.35 -1.60
C LYS A 47 -9.10 -10.05 -1.18
N TYR A 48 -8.33 -9.06 -0.74
CA TYR A 48 -8.81 -7.75 -0.29
C TYR A 48 -9.75 -7.82 0.91
N THR A 49 -9.49 -8.74 1.84
CA THR A 49 -10.25 -8.83 3.10
C THR A 49 -9.75 -7.74 4.06
N PRO A 50 -10.59 -6.80 4.51
CA PRO A 50 -10.16 -5.80 5.49
C PRO A 50 -9.82 -6.45 6.83
N VAL A 51 -8.65 -6.11 7.37
CA VAL A 51 -8.17 -6.60 8.67
C VAL A 51 -7.72 -5.42 9.50
N VAL A 52 -8.08 -5.42 10.78
CA VAL A 52 -7.70 -4.38 11.73
C VAL A 52 -6.57 -4.87 12.61
N GLY A 53 -5.61 -4.01 12.92
CA GLY A 53 -4.55 -4.24 13.89
C GLY A 53 -3.21 -3.70 13.43
N ASP A 54 -2.31 -3.43 14.37
CA ASP A 54 -1.04 -2.74 14.12
C ASP A 54 -0.16 -3.43 13.08
N ASP A 55 -0.20 -4.76 13.01
CA ASP A 55 0.54 -5.53 12.00
C ASP A 55 -0.04 -5.36 10.60
N MET A 56 -1.37 -5.26 10.48
CA MET A 56 -2.03 -4.95 9.22
C MET A 56 -1.81 -3.49 8.83
N ASP A 57 -1.78 -2.59 9.81
CA ASP A 57 -1.48 -1.17 9.59
C ASP A 57 -0.10 -1.00 8.94
N LYS A 58 0.91 -1.68 9.48
CA LYS A 58 2.27 -1.70 8.89
C LYS A 58 2.30 -2.35 7.51
N HIS A 59 1.60 -3.46 7.33
CA HIS A 59 1.59 -4.17 6.05
C HIS A 59 0.91 -3.33 4.96
N MET A 60 -0.26 -2.74 5.24
CA MET A 60 -0.94 -1.88 4.28
C MET A 60 -0.19 -0.59 3.98
N GLN A 61 0.51 -0.02 4.96
CA GLN A 61 1.44 1.08 4.69
C GLN A 61 2.49 0.65 3.66
N CYS A 62 3.01 -0.58 3.73
CA CYS A 62 4.01 -1.08 2.79
C CYS A 62 3.44 -1.17 1.38
N VAL A 63 2.33 -1.89 1.27
CA VAL A 63 1.69 -2.20 -0.01
C VAL A 63 1.27 -0.92 -0.70
N LEU A 64 0.54 -0.03 -0.02
CA LEU A 64 0.04 1.21 -0.62
C LEU A 64 1.14 2.20 -0.97
N GLU A 65 2.26 2.19 -0.24
CA GLU A 65 3.41 3.03 -0.56
C GLU A 65 4.13 2.51 -1.81
N VAL A 66 4.39 1.19 -1.87
CA VAL A 66 5.01 0.52 -3.02
C VAL A 66 4.19 0.73 -4.29
N VAL A 67 2.87 0.49 -4.24
CA VAL A 67 1.99 0.73 -5.41
C VAL A 67 1.78 2.21 -5.71
N GLY A 68 2.32 3.10 -4.87
CA GLY A 68 2.37 4.54 -5.11
C GLY A 68 1.10 5.29 -4.76
N PHE A 69 0.24 4.75 -3.90
CA PHE A 69 -1.03 5.37 -3.51
C PHE A 69 -0.93 6.23 -2.26
N VAL A 70 0.06 5.98 -1.42
CA VAL A 70 0.34 6.81 -0.24
C VAL A 70 1.79 7.30 -0.20
N THR A 71 2.05 8.29 0.65
CA THR A 71 3.39 8.70 1.08
C THR A 71 3.91 7.80 2.20
N ASP A 72 5.16 7.99 2.60
CA ASP A 72 5.81 7.38 3.77
C ASP A 72 5.04 7.63 5.08
N SER A 73 4.35 8.76 5.19
CA SER A 73 3.49 9.12 6.33
C SER A 73 2.05 8.55 6.23
N GLY A 74 1.75 7.81 5.17
CA GLY A 74 0.43 7.23 4.91
C GLY A 74 -0.59 8.21 4.33
N GLU A 75 -0.17 9.39 3.86
CA GLU A 75 -1.05 10.36 3.20
C GLU A 75 -1.35 9.91 1.78
N VAL A 76 -2.61 9.99 1.37
CA VAL A 76 -3.04 9.55 0.03
C VAL A 76 -2.56 10.52 -1.04
N LYS A 77 -1.94 9.99 -2.09
CA LYS A 77 -1.58 10.73 -3.31
C LYS A 77 -2.82 10.85 -4.20
N VAL A 78 -3.73 11.76 -3.82
CA VAL A 78 -5.08 11.90 -4.40
C VAL A 78 -5.07 11.95 -5.93
N ASN A 79 -4.21 12.76 -6.54
CA ASN A 79 -4.17 12.93 -8.00
C ASN A 79 -3.67 11.68 -8.72
N ASP A 80 -2.66 10.99 -8.15
CA ASP A 80 -2.09 9.78 -8.73
C ASP A 80 -3.13 8.65 -8.70
N LEU A 81 -3.80 8.47 -7.56
CA LEU A 81 -4.85 7.49 -7.40
C LEU A 81 -6.06 7.80 -8.30
N LEU A 82 -6.54 9.05 -8.31
CA LEU A 82 -7.69 9.45 -9.13
C LEU A 82 -7.44 9.19 -10.62
N SER A 83 -6.26 9.55 -11.13
CA SER A 83 -5.90 9.35 -12.54
C SER A 83 -5.90 7.87 -12.92
N LEU A 84 -5.43 7.01 -12.02
CA LEU A 84 -5.41 5.57 -12.24
C LEU A 84 -6.80 4.95 -12.15
N LEU A 85 -7.61 5.34 -11.17
CA LEU A 85 -8.99 4.87 -11.08
C LEU A 85 -9.78 5.24 -12.33
N GLN A 86 -9.64 6.49 -12.82
CA GLN A 86 -10.28 6.92 -14.07
C GLN A 86 -9.78 6.18 -15.31
N LYS A 87 -8.53 5.70 -15.30
CA LYS A 87 -7.98 4.83 -16.37
C LYS A 87 -8.63 3.45 -16.34
N VAL A 88 -8.92 2.93 -15.15
CA VAL A 88 -9.51 1.59 -14.94
C VAL A 88 -11.03 1.61 -15.17
N ASP A 89 -11.73 2.59 -14.62
CA ASP A 89 -13.17 2.79 -14.77
C ASP A 89 -13.49 4.29 -14.75
N SER A 90 -14.03 4.82 -15.84
CA SER A 90 -14.41 6.24 -15.91
C SER A 90 -15.85 6.51 -15.49
N ASN A 91 -16.63 5.50 -15.12
CA ASN A 91 -18.08 5.63 -14.90
C ASN A 91 -18.45 5.90 -13.44
N VAL A 92 -17.48 5.84 -12.52
CA VAL A 92 -17.68 6.04 -11.09
C VAL A 92 -17.12 7.39 -10.65
N ASP A 93 -17.82 8.07 -9.75
CA ASP A 93 -17.30 9.26 -9.07
C ASP A 93 -16.24 8.87 -8.03
N HIS A 94 -15.02 8.64 -8.52
CA HIS A 94 -13.88 8.29 -7.68
C HIS A 94 -13.45 9.44 -6.77
N ALA A 95 -13.62 10.70 -7.21
CA ALA A 95 -13.17 11.86 -6.44
C ALA A 95 -13.97 12.00 -5.13
N ALA A 96 -15.30 11.83 -5.17
CA ALA A 96 -16.11 11.86 -3.96
C ALA A 96 -15.72 10.75 -2.97
N ASN A 97 -15.48 9.54 -3.47
CA ASN A 97 -15.05 8.40 -2.65
C ASN A 97 -13.66 8.61 -2.04
N ILE A 98 -12.71 9.16 -2.80
CA ILE A 98 -11.37 9.49 -2.29
C ILE A 98 -11.48 10.53 -1.18
N ASN A 99 -12.19 11.63 -1.42
CA ASN A 99 -12.33 12.70 -0.43
C ASN A 99 -12.95 12.20 0.88
N LYS A 100 -13.96 11.33 0.80
CA LYS A 100 -14.55 10.68 1.98
C LYS A 100 -13.50 9.89 2.76
N CYS A 101 -12.82 8.95 2.12
CA CYS A 101 -11.89 8.05 2.81
C CYS A 101 -10.58 8.73 3.24
N VAL A 102 -10.14 9.78 2.55
CA VAL A 102 -9.04 10.65 2.97
C VAL A 102 -9.43 11.40 4.24
N THR A 103 -10.66 11.92 4.30
CA THR A 103 -11.16 12.61 5.50
C THR A 103 -11.16 11.66 6.70
N ASP A 104 -11.69 10.44 6.51
CA ASP A 104 -11.71 9.41 7.57
C ASP A 104 -10.28 9.09 8.04
N ALA A 105 -9.35 8.82 7.11
CA ALA A 105 -7.95 8.53 7.44
C ALA A 105 -7.20 9.73 8.07
N SER A 106 -7.56 10.97 7.74
CA SER A 106 -6.87 12.16 8.26
C SER A 106 -6.98 12.32 9.78
N SER A 107 -8.02 11.73 10.39
CA SER A 107 -8.24 11.73 11.84
C SER A 107 -7.34 10.77 12.61
N GLU A 108 -6.67 9.86 11.90
CA GLU A 108 -5.81 8.83 12.47
C GLU A 108 -4.36 9.28 12.62
N VAL A 109 -3.63 8.58 13.49
CA VAL A 109 -2.17 8.71 13.55
C VAL A 109 -1.52 8.17 12.28
N SER A 110 -0.38 8.72 11.87
CA SER A 110 0.32 8.40 10.61
C SER A 110 0.43 6.89 10.34
N ALA A 111 0.79 6.09 11.35
CA ALA A 111 0.95 4.64 11.23
C ALA A 111 -0.32 3.89 10.82
N LYS A 112 -1.52 4.48 10.97
CA LYS A 112 -2.81 3.85 10.69
C LYS A 112 -3.49 4.36 9.42
N LYS A 113 -3.06 5.52 8.91
CA LYS A 113 -3.74 6.23 7.82
C LYS A 113 -3.95 5.37 6.58
N ALA A 114 -2.90 4.65 6.15
CA ALA A 114 -2.96 3.80 4.97
C ALA A 114 -4.02 2.69 5.10
N ASN A 115 -4.06 1.97 6.23
CA ASN A 115 -5.03 0.90 6.42
C ASN A 115 -6.46 1.41 6.65
N THR A 116 -6.62 2.56 7.33
CA THR A 116 -7.91 3.22 7.47
C THR A 116 -8.46 3.66 6.11
N PHE A 117 -7.62 4.29 5.28
CA PHE A 117 -7.98 4.64 3.91
C PHE A 117 -8.37 3.40 3.11
N TYR A 118 -7.51 2.38 3.08
CA TYR A 118 -7.74 1.11 2.39
C TYR A 118 -9.10 0.48 2.76
N THR A 119 -9.33 0.32 4.07
CA THR A 119 -10.56 -0.28 4.60
C THR A 119 -11.79 0.53 4.23
N CYS A 120 -11.73 1.86 4.36
CA CYS A 120 -12.82 2.73 3.93
C CYS A 120 -13.09 2.56 2.42
N PHE A 121 -12.04 2.60 1.60
CA PHE A 121 -12.16 2.64 0.14
C PHE A 121 -12.76 1.35 -0.42
N LEU A 122 -12.42 0.21 0.18
CA LEU A 122 -13.02 -1.09 -0.15
C LEU A 122 -14.53 -1.16 0.11
N GLY A 123 -15.06 -0.29 0.96
CA GLY A 123 -16.50 -0.15 1.23
C GLY A 123 -17.23 0.83 0.30
N THR A 124 -16.57 1.38 -0.71
CA THR A 124 -17.17 2.35 -1.65
C THR A 124 -17.53 1.73 -2.99
N SER A 125 -18.24 2.48 -3.83
CA SER A 125 -18.48 2.10 -5.23
C SER A 125 -17.21 2.04 -6.08
N SER A 126 -16.09 2.62 -5.61
CA SER A 126 -14.79 2.56 -6.30
C SER A 126 -14.01 1.28 -6.02
N SER A 127 -14.51 0.39 -5.14
CA SER A 127 -13.81 -0.80 -4.69
C SER A 127 -13.34 -1.72 -5.84
N PRO A 128 -14.15 -2.05 -6.88
CA PRO A 128 -13.66 -2.85 -8.00
C PRO A 128 -12.50 -2.20 -8.76
N ALA A 129 -12.64 -0.91 -9.11
CA ALA A 129 -11.59 -0.16 -9.80
C ALA A 129 -10.31 -0.03 -8.94
N PHE A 130 -10.47 0.09 -7.62
CA PHE A 130 -9.35 0.16 -6.69
C PHE A 130 -8.53 -1.12 -6.67
N LYS A 131 -9.18 -2.29 -6.59
CA LYS A 131 -8.50 -3.59 -6.62
C LYS A 131 -7.70 -3.74 -7.91
N ASN A 132 -8.35 -3.47 -9.04
CA ASN A 132 -7.70 -3.49 -10.35
C ASN A 132 -6.52 -2.50 -10.44
N ALA A 133 -6.61 -1.33 -9.81
CA ALA A 133 -5.54 -0.34 -9.78
C ALA A 133 -4.36 -0.76 -8.88
N VAL A 134 -4.62 -1.38 -7.73
CA VAL A 134 -3.58 -1.98 -6.87
C VAL A 134 -2.86 -3.08 -7.64
N ASP A 135 -3.61 -4.04 -8.19
CA ASP A 135 -3.10 -5.17 -8.98
C ASP A 135 -2.26 -4.71 -10.18
N TYR A 136 -2.76 -3.74 -10.95
CA TYR A 136 -2.04 -3.20 -12.09
C TYR A 136 -0.71 -2.56 -11.66
N ASN A 137 -0.70 -1.77 -10.59
CA ASN A 137 0.54 -1.16 -10.11
C ASN A 137 1.50 -2.16 -9.46
N GLU A 138 1.00 -3.21 -8.79
CA GLU A 138 1.83 -4.33 -8.32
C GLU A 138 2.61 -4.93 -9.51
N LEU A 139 1.93 -5.21 -10.62
CA LEU A 139 2.56 -5.74 -11.83
C LEU A 139 3.57 -4.77 -12.45
N LEU A 140 3.28 -3.47 -12.46
CA LEU A 140 4.22 -2.46 -12.95
C LEU A 140 5.48 -2.40 -12.08
N LYS A 141 5.32 -2.42 -10.75
CA LYS A 141 6.45 -2.37 -9.80
C LYS A 141 7.28 -3.65 -9.84
N ALA A 142 6.65 -4.79 -10.06
CA ALA A 142 7.33 -6.07 -10.26
C ALA A 142 7.94 -6.23 -11.68
N GLY A 143 7.78 -5.26 -12.57
CA GLY A 143 8.28 -5.32 -13.95
C GLY A 143 7.59 -6.38 -14.82
N LYS A 144 6.42 -6.88 -14.40
CA LYS A 144 5.58 -7.86 -15.12
C LYS A 144 4.74 -7.21 -16.22
N MET A 145 4.57 -5.89 -16.15
CA MET A 145 3.94 -5.05 -17.17
C MET A 145 4.72 -3.74 -17.34
N GLN A 146 4.67 -3.12 -18.51
CA GLN A 146 5.23 -1.78 -18.75
C GLN A 146 4.15 -0.70 -18.62
N SER A 147 4.52 0.48 -18.12
CA SER A 147 3.58 1.60 -17.93
C SER A 147 3.04 2.18 -19.23
N SER A 148 3.73 1.96 -20.35
CA SER A 148 3.28 2.33 -21.70
C SER A 148 2.17 1.43 -22.22
N GLU A 149 1.94 0.26 -21.60
CA GLU A 149 0.89 -0.65 -22.03
C GLU A 149 -0.49 -0.14 -21.56
N PRO A 150 -1.54 -0.30 -22.39
CA PRO A 150 -2.90 0.00 -21.96
C PRO A 150 -3.29 -0.90 -20.79
N PHE A 151 -4.20 -0.39 -19.95
CA PHE A 151 -4.81 -1.22 -18.91
C PHE A 151 -5.77 -2.21 -19.58
N GLU A 152 -5.61 -3.49 -19.29
CA GLU A 152 -6.44 -4.59 -19.80
C GLU A 152 -6.79 -5.52 -18.65
N GLU A 153 -8.02 -5.43 -18.14
CA GLU A 153 -8.47 -6.10 -16.91
C GLU A 153 -8.19 -7.61 -16.92
N ASN A 154 -8.55 -8.30 -18.00
CA ASN A 154 -8.34 -9.75 -18.13
C ASN A 154 -6.87 -10.16 -18.05
N ARG A 155 -5.97 -9.32 -18.58
CA ARG A 155 -4.53 -9.59 -18.56
C ARG A 155 -3.96 -9.33 -17.16
N VAL A 156 -4.38 -8.25 -16.51
CA VAL A 156 -4.01 -7.97 -15.12
C VAL A 156 -4.44 -9.12 -14.22
N ALA A 157 -5.71 -9.54 -14.31
CA ALA A 157 -6.25 -10.63 -13.52
C ALA A 157 -5.51 -11.97 -13.75
N ALA A 158 -5.14 -12.28 -14.99
CA ALA A 158 -4.37 -13.48 -15.31
C ALA A 158 -2.97 -13.48 -14.66
N LEU A 159 -2.25 -12.36 -14.76
CA LEU A 159 -0.91 -12.23 -14.19
C LEU A 159 -0.92 -12.22 -12.65
N ILE A 160 -1.90 -11.56 -12.03
CA ILE A 160 -2.09 -11.63 -10.57
C ILE A 160 -2.39 -13.06 -10.13
N LYS A 161 -3.27 -13.77 -10.87
CA LYS A 161 -3.55 -15.16 -10.56
C LYS A 161 -2.29 -16.03 -10.59
N GLU A 162 -1.40 -15.83 -11.55
CA GLU A 162 -0.11 -16.54 -11.59
C GLU A 162 0.76 -16.27 -10.36
N ILE A 163 0.77 -15.03 -9.85
CA ILE A 163 1.45 -14.67 -8.60
C ILE A 163 0.79 -15.36 -7.41
N ASP A 164 -0.54 -15.24 -7.30
CA ASP A 164 -1.32 -15.83 -6.21
C ASP A 164 -1.17 -17.36 -6.16
N ASP A 165 -1.24 -18.05 -7.29
CA ASP A 165 -1.07 -19.50 -7.38
C ASP A 165 0.34 -19.94 -6.92
N GLY A 166 1.35 -19.10 -7.13
CA GLY A 166 2.73 -19.35 -6.66
C GLY A 166 2.93 -19.11 -5.17
N LEU A 167 2.10 -18.28 -4.54
CA LEU A 167 2.16 -17.94 -3.11
C LEU A 167 1.21 -18.79 -2.25
N CYS A 168 0.08 -19.22 -2.81
CA CYS A 168 -1.06 -19.77 -2.09
C CYS A 168 -1.36 -21.25 -2.37
N SER A 169 -0.36 -21.98 -2.85
CA SER A 169 -0.42 -23.44 -3.13
C SER A 169 -0.29 -24.31 -1.90
#